data_AF-A0A1Q7F2F7-F1
#
_entry.id   AF-A0A1Q7F2F7-F1
#
_cell.length_a   1.000
_cell.length_b   1.000
_cell.length_c   1.000
_cell.angle_alpha   90.00
_cell.angle_beta   90.00
_cell.angle_gamma   90.00
#
_symmetry.space_group_name_H-M   'P 1'
#
loop_
_entity.id
_entity.type
_entity.pdbx_description
1 polymer ?
#
loop_
_entity_poly.entity_id
_entity_poly.type
_entity_poly.pdbx_seq_one_letter_code
_entity_poly.pdbx_strand_id
1 'polypeptide(L)'
;MSKLGERLRAQRERKGITLEQAAADTRIREKFLKALEDGDYQSLPGPVYTRGFLRNYAEYLDLETDELLTLYHHESGRPAEPLQTRTFKPYRPIARRSLVFRPVIFVPVIMLAFVGLFVGYIYYQLTTFATLPRLEITDPASDGLAASAELTVRGVTVPEGRVTVNVFPGPDVFGDIRPGFDGRFSTTVALKPGSNHVVIEVLDTAGKTNRVSRTIQYQAPATGITSPPILAVEQPANGATFTNTFVPVSGRVDRSVTSVQVNNTPVSVSVDGTFTARYYLTAGPQSFRVVARNSTGGTVEETRNVVVAYTAAVVNVFVNGGDAWILATVDGTDVQGTGRVYHPGETAVFTGKEVRIKSGNAANTQVIYNGQLIASLGRQGEVVERVFLAQ
;
A
#
# COMPACT_ATOMS: atom_id res chain seq x y z
N MET A 1 119.78 17.21 -46.72
CA MET A 1 118.65 16.65 -47.50
C MET A 1 118.28 15.31 -46.88
N SER A 2 116.98 15.01 -46.78
CA SER A 2 116.44 13.80 -46.17
C SER A 2 116.53 12.64 -47.18
N LYS A 3 117.13 11.51 -46.78
CA LYS A 3 117.20 10.31 -47.63
C LYS A 3 115.81 9.71 -47.83
N LEU A 4 114.95 9.82 -46.81
CA LEU A 4 113.55 9.43 -46.89
C LEU A 4 112.79 10.27 -47.93
N GLY A 5 112.90 11.59 -47.83
CA GLY A 5 112.20 12.51 -48.71
C GLY A 5 112.60 12.36 -50.18
N GLU A 6 113.90 12.21 -50.44
CA GLU A 6 114.42 11.91 -51.78
C GLU A 6 113.87 10.59 -52.33
N ARG A 7 113.76 9.54 -51.51
CA ARG A 7 113.23 8.24 -51.93
C ARG A 7 111.75 8.30 -52.28
N LEU A 8 110.96 9.02 -51.47
CA LEU A 8 109.54 9.25 -51.75
C LEU A 8 109.37 10.02 -53.07
N ARG A 9 110.09 11.14 -53.22
CA ARG A 9 110.05 11.98 -54.42
C ARG A 9 110.46 11.20 -55.67
N ALA A 10 111.59 10.50 -55.62
CA ALA A 10 112.10 9.73 -56.74
C ALA A 10 111.13 8.63 -57.18
N GLN A 11 110.47 7.97 -56.23
CA GLN A 11 109.48 6.94 -56.56
C GLN A 11 108.20 7.54 -57.16
N ARG A 12 107.71 8.65 -56.60
CA ARG A 12 106.55 9.37 -57.16
C ARG A 12 106.83 9.80 -58.60
N GLU A 13 107.99 10.40 -58.84
CA GLU A 13 108.39 10.88 -60.18
C GLU A 13 108.62 9.72 -61.16
N ARG A 14 109.18 8.59 -60.71
CA ARG A 14 109.29 7.35 -61.52
C ARG A 14 107.94 6.80 -61.97
N LYS A 15 106.91 6.94 -61.13
CA LYS A 15 105.52 6.58 -61.47
C LYS A 15 104.80 7.64 -62.32
N GLY A 16 105.43 8.78 -62.59
CA GLY A 16 104.82 9.88 -63.35
C GLY A 16 103.69 10.60 -62.61
N ILE A 17 103.62 10.49 -61.28
CA ILE A 17 102.52 11.02 -60.48
C ILE A 17 102.85 12.45 -60.01
N THR A 18 101.90 13.38 -60.16
CA THR A 18 102.04 14.74 -59.62
C THR A 18 101.76 14.75 -58.11
N LEU A 19 102.34 15.71 -57.39
CA LEU A 19 102.13 15.82 -55.94
C LEU A 19 100.65 16.09 -55.60
N GLU A 20 99.96 16.86 -56.43
CA GLU A 20 98.52 17.14 -56.33
C GLU A 20 97.68 15.86 -56.49
N GLN A 21 98.01 15.00 -57.45
CA GLN A 21 97.32 13.74 -57.66
C GLN A 21 97.55 12.78 -56.47
N ALA A 22 98.78 12.66 -55.98
CA ALA A 22 99.08 11.89 -54.78
C ALA A 22 98.29 12.40 -53.55
N ALA A 23 98.12 13.71 -53.42
CA ALA A 23 97.36 14.31 -52.34
C ALA A 23 95.86 13.97 -52.41
N ALA A 24 95.29 13.99 -53.61
CA ALA A 24 93.90 13.61 -53.85
C ALA A 24 93.64 12.13 -53.52
N ASP A 25 94.53 11.25 -54.00
CA ASP A 25 94.34 9.79 -53.88
C ASP A 25 94.57 9.30 -52.44
N THR A 26 95.62 9.79 -51.77
CA THR A 26 95.91 9.42 -50.37
C THR A 26 95.02 10.15 -49.36
N ARG A 27 94.30 11.19 -49.81
CA ARG A 27 93.57 12.16 -48.97
C ARG A 27 94.45 12.88 -47.95
N ILE A 28 95.74 12.99 -48.23
CA ILE A 28 96.70 13.77 -47.43
C ILE A 28 96.89 15.11 -48.12
N ARG A 29 96.74 16.22 -47.41
CA ARG A 29 96.92 17.55 -48.00
C ARG A 29 98.30 17.67 -48.63
N GLU A 30 98.37 18.22 -49.85
CA GLU A 30 99.60 18.33 -50.65
C GLU A 30 100.77 18.93 -49.85
N LYS A 31 100.53 19.97 -49.04
CA LYS A 31 101.54 20.58 -48.18
C LYS A 31 102.27 19.60 -47.25
N PHE A 32 101.60 18.53 -46.82
CA PHE A 32 102.19 17.52 -45.93
C PHE A 32 102.95 16.45 -46.70
N LEU A 33 102.49 16.08 -47.91
CA LEU A 33 103.28 15.22 -48.80
C LEU A 33 104.56 15.94 -49.24
N LYS A 34 104.45 17.23 -49.57
CA LYS A 34 105.61 18.09 -49.84
C LYS A 34 106.59 18.10 -48.67
N ALA A 35 106.09 18.33 -47.46
CA ALA A 35 106.91 18.33 -46.26
C ALA A 35 107.62 16.98 -46.02
N LEU A 36 106.96 15.85 -46.32
CA LEU A 36 107.60 14.53 -46.27
C LEU A 36 108.72 14.37 -47.31
N GLU A 37 108.50 14.83 -48.54
CA GLU A 37 109.52 14.79 -49.60
C GLU A 37 110.69 15.76 -49.36
N ASP A 38 110.43 16.89 -48.71
CA ASP A 38 111.45 17.88 -48.34
C ASP A 38 112.20 17.49 -47.04
N GLY A 39 111.70 16.50 -46.30
CA GLY A 39 112.22 16.13 -44.97
C GLY A 39 111.92 17.18 -43.89
N ASP A 40 110.99 18.10 -44.14
CA ASP A 40 110.57 19.12 -43.18
C ASP A 40 109.51 18.56 -42.22
N TYR A 41 109.95 17.79 -41.23
CA TYR A 41 109.05 17.19 -40.25
C TYR A 41 108.46 18.19 -39.26
N GLN A 42 108.95 19.43 -39.20
CA GLN A 42 108.44 20.45 -38.28
C GLN A 42 107.11 21.03 -38.75
N SER A 43 106.86 21.08 -40.06
CA SER A 43 105.59 21.54 -40.63
C SER A 43 104.47 20.49 -40.58
N LEU A 44 104.76 19.26 -40.11
CA LEU A 44 103.78 18.20 -39.98
C LEU A 44 102.98 18.30 -38.66
N PRO A 45 101.70 17.87 -38.61
CA PRO A 45 100.78 18.04 -37.45
C PRO A 45 101.11 17.23 -36.19
N GLY A 46 102.32 16.69 -36.07
CA GLY A 46 102.76 15.84 -34.97
C GLY A 46 103.05 14.39 -35.38
N PRO A 47 103.83 13.65 -34.55
CA PRO A 47 104.46 12.39 -34.95
C PRO A 47 103.47 11.26 -35.26
N VAL A 48 102.32 11.22 -34.59
CA VAL A 48 101.27 10.20 -34.83
C VAL A 48 100.70 10.36 -36.24
N TYR A 49 100.38 11.59 -36.64
CA TYR A 49 99.89 11.89 -37.98
C TYR A 49 100.97 11.70 -39.03
N THR A 50 102.22 12.10 -38.75
CA THR A 50 103.35 11.85 -39.65
C THR A 50 103.52 10.37 -39.97
N ARG A 51 103.47 9.50 -38.96
CA ARG A 51 103.55 8.03 -39.18
C ARG A 51 102.38 7.51 -40.02
N GLY A 52 101.17 8.02 -39.78
CA GLY A 52 99.99 7.68 -40.58
C GLY A 52 100.11 8.14 -42.04
N PHE A 53 100.58 9.37 -42.25
CA PHE A 53 100.80 9.93 -43.59
C PHE A 53 101.90 9.18 -44.34
N LEU A 54 103.02 8.89 -43.67
CA LEU A 54 104.12 8.14 -44.25
C LEU A 54 103.70 6.73 -44.63
N ARG A 55 102.93 6.03 -43.78
CA ARG A 55 102.39 4.70 -44.09
C ARG A 55 101.48 4.72 -45.32
N ASN A 56 100.46 5.58 -45.31
CA ASN A 56 99.52 5.69 -46.42
C ASN A 56 100.24 6.11 -47.73
N TYR A 57 101.19 7.03 -47.64
CA TYR A 57 101.92 7.47 -48.82
C TYR A 57 102.93 6.43 -49.35
N ALA A 58 103.60 5.69 -48.44
CA ALA A 58 104.44 4.57 -48.81
C ALA A 58 103.64 3.45 -49.51
N GLU A 59 102.50 3.08 -48.94
CA GLU A 59 101.56 2.12 -49.53
C GLU A 59 101.10 2.58 -50.92
N TYR A 60 100.72 3.85 -51.08
CA TYR A 60 100.33 4.42 -52.39
C TYR A 60 101.47 4.40 -53.43
N LEU A 61 102.72 4.59 -52.98
CA LEU A 61 103.89 4.55 -53.86
C LEU A 61 104.44 3.13 -54.08
N ASP A 62 103.81 2.10 -53.51
CA ASP A 62 104.31 0.71 -53.47
C ASP A 62 105.75 0.62 -52.92
N LEU A 63 106.01 1.33 -51.83
CA LEU A 63 107.28 1.29 -51.10
C LEU A 63 107.13 0.51 -49.81
N GLU A 64 108.22 -0.14 -49.40
CA GLU A 64 108.26 -0.89 -48.14
C GLU A 64 108.10 0.06 -46.94
N THR A 65 106.94 -0.03 -46.29
CA THR A 65 106.51 0.93 -45.27
C THR A 65 107.40 0.89 -44.03
N ASP A 66 107.77 -0.31 -43.58
CA ASP A 66 108.55 -0.47 -42.33
C ASP A 66 109.97 0.07 -42.49
N GLU A 67 110.55 -0.03 -43.69
CA GLU A 67 111.85 0.56 -44.02
C GLU A 67 111.78 2.10 -43.95
N LEU A 68 110.75 2.71 -44.55
CA LEU A 68 110.55 4.15 -44.51
C LEU A 68 110.25 4.66 -43.11
N LEU A 69 109.47 3.94 -42.31
CA LEU A 69 109.24 4.31 -40.91
C LEU A 69 110.54 4.27 -40.10
N THR A 70 111.41 3.27 -40.36
CA THR A 70 112.72 3.17 -39.72
C THR A 70 113.62 4.36 -40.10
N LEU A 71 113.66 4.74 -41.39
CA LEU A 71 114.36 5.93 -41.88
C LEU A 71 113.82 7.21 -41.22
N TYR A 72 112.50 7.37 -41.14
CA TYR A 72 111.86 8.49 -40.46
C TYR A 72 112.26 8.57 -38.98
N HIS A 73 112.30 7.44 -38.28
CA HIS A 73 112.72 7.39 -36.88
C HIS A 73 114.18 7.84 -36.71
N HIS A 74 115.07 7.42 -37.61
CA HIS A 74 116.47 7.87 -37.60
C HIS A 74 116.62 9.36 -37.93
N GLU A 75 115.90 9.88 -38.93
CA GLU A 75 116.03 11.27 -39.36
C GLU A 75 115.31 12.27 -38.44
N SER A 76 114.19 11.87 -37.82
CA SER A 76 113.42 12.75 -36.92
C SER A 76 113.98 12.85 -35.50
N GLY A 77 114.99 12.03 -35.16
CA GLY A 77 115.67 12.06 -33.85
C GLY A 77 114.76 11.72 -32.66
N ARG A 78 113.59 11.12 -32.90
CA ARG A 78 112.60 10.80 -31.86
C ARG A 78 112.66 9.31 -31.46
N PRO A 79 112.78 8.99 -30.15
CA PRO A 79 112.78 7.61 -29.68
C PRO A 79 111.52 6.86 -30.14
N ALA A 80 111.67 5.59 -30.52
CA ALA A 80 110.56 4.73 -30.88
C ALA A 80 109.65 4.42 -29.67
N GLU A 81 108.62 5.24 -29.45
CA GLU A 81 107.28 4.92 -28.92
C GLU A 81 106.81 3.44 -29.06
N PRO A 82 106.95 2.51 -28.08
CA PRO A 82 106.23 1.23 -28.16
C PRO A 82 104.72 1.43 -28.25
N LEU A 83 104.07 0.65 -29.12
CA LEU A 83 102.62 0.62 -29.34
C LEU A 83 101.89 0.13 -28.06
N GLN A 84 101.65 1.01 -27.09
CA GLN A 84 100.76 0.70 -25.96
C GLN A 84 99.30 0.79 -26.42
N THR A 85 98.68 -0.37 -26.62
CA THR A 85 97.22 -0.52 -26.71
C THR A 85 96.61 -0.09 -25.39
N ARG A 86 96.13 1.16 -25.31
CA ARG A 86 95.32 1.61 -24.18
C ARG A 86 94.05 0.76 -24.12
N THR A 87 93.98 -0.12 -23.12
CA THR A 87 92.78 -0.90 -22.81
C THR A 87 91.70 0.06 -22.30
N PHE A 88 90.67 0.30 -23.09
CA PHE A 88 89.46 0.99 -22.62
C PHE A 88 88.70 0.06 -21.68
N LYS A 89 88.53 0.44 -20.40
CA LYS A 89 87.52 -0.19 -19.53
C LYS A 89 86.14 0.31 -19.96
N PRO A 90 85.21 -0.55 -20.41
CA PRO A 90 83.86 -0.10 -20.73
C PRO A 90 83.17 0.38 -19.45
N TYR A 91 82.65 1.60 -19.48
CA TYR A 91 81.75 2.11 -18.44
C TYR A 91 80.51 1.21 -18.39
N ARG A 92 80.10 0.77 -17.19
CA ARG A 92 78.88 -0.04 -17.01
C ARG A 92 77.70 0.67 -17.71
N PRO A 93 76.95 0.01 -18.60
CA PRO A 93 75.75 0.62 -19.14
C PRO A 93 74.76 0.82 -17.99
N ILE A 94 74.25 2.04 -17.84
CA ILE A 94 73.13 2.36 -16.95
C ILE A 94 71.97 1.47 -17.41
N ALA A 95 71.55 0.54 -16.57
CA ALA A 95 70.39 -0.31 -16.82
C ALA A 95 69.15 0.59 -16.92
N ARG A 96 68.77 0.97 -18.14
CA ARG A 96 67.47 1.59 -18.40
C ARG A 96 66.44 0.48 -18.15
N ARG A 97 65.65 0.60 -17.07
CA ARG A 97 64.42 -0.19 -16.89
C ARG A 97 63.50 0.14 -18.07
N SER A 98 63.54 -0.64 -19.14
CA SER A 98 62.47 -0.67 -20.12
C SER A 98 61.32 -1.50 -19.52
N LEU A 99 60.11 -0.95 -19.53
CA LEU A 99 58.91 -1.77 -19.34
C LEU A 99 58.85 -2.74 -20.52
N VAL A 100 59.28 -3.98 -20.31
CA VAL A 100 59.16 -5.03 -21.31
C VAL A 100 57.70 -5.47 -21.33
N PHE A 101 56.95 -5.08 -22.36
CA PHE A 101 55.55 -5.39 -22.56
C PHE A 101 55.38 -6.90 -22.81
N ARG A 102 55.25 -7.71 -21.76
CA ARG A 102 55.07 -9.16 -21.83
C ARG A 102 53.57 -9.50 -21.76
N PRO A 103 52.93 -9.96 -22.85
CA PRO A 103 51.48 -10.21 -22.91
C PRO A 103 50.96 -11.14 -21.80
N VAL A 104 51.79 -12.08 -21.35
CA VAL A 104 51.47 -13.09 -20.32
C VAL A 104 51.07 -12.46 -18.96
N ILE A 105 51.57 -11.26 -18.64
CA ILE A 105 51.24 -10.58 -17.37
C ILE A 105 50.00 -9.68 -17.54
N PHE A 106 49.79 -9.09 -18.71
CA PHE A 106 48.69 -8.15 -18.94
C PHE A 106 47.34 -8.83 -19.12
N VAL A 107 47.28 -10.00 -19.77
CA VAL A 107 46.03 -10.74 -20.00
C VAL A 107 45.28 -11.08 -18.69
N PRO A 108 45.90 -11.67 -17.65
CA PRO A 108 45.20 -11.98 -16.41
C PRO A 108 44.79 -10.71 -15.63
N VAL A 109 45.59 -9.64 -15.68
CA VAL A 109 45.26 -8.36 -15.02
C VAL A 109 44.03 -7.71 -15.68
N ILE A 110 43.99 -7.70 -17.01
CA ILE A 110 42.85 -7.19 -17.78
C ILE A 110 41.61 -8.07 -17.55
N MET A 111 41.76 -9.38 -17.55
CA MET A 111 40.67 -10.31 -17.25
C MET A 111 40.12 -10.08 -15.84
N LEU A 112 40.97 -9.91 -14.85
CA LEU A 112 40.58 -9.64 -13.46
C LEU A 112 39.88 -8.28 -13.31
N ALA A 113 40.33 -7.26 -14.04
CA ALA A 113 39.65 -5.98 -14.11
C ALA A 113 38.25 -6.09 -14.76
N PHE A 114 38.12 -6.89 -15.82
CA PHE A 114 36.85 -7.12 -16.50
C PHE A 114 35.87 -7.90 -15.62
N VAL A 115 36.34 -8.95 -14.93
CA VAL A 115 35.54 -9.70 -13.94
C VAL A 115 35.11 -8.77 -12.80
N GLY A 116 36.01 -7.91 -12.29
CA GLY A 116 35.67 -6.92 -11.28
C GLY A 116 34.60 -5.93 -11.73
N LEU A 117 34.70 -5.39 -12.94
CA LEU A 117 33.68 -4.53 -13.54
C LEU A 117 32.35 -5.26 -13.74
N PHE A 118 32.38 -6.50 -14.24
CA PHE A 118 31.19 -7.31 -14.45
C PHE A 118 30.49 -7.63 -13.12
N VAL A 119 31.23 -8.06 -12.10
CA VAL A 119 30.68 -8.32 -10.76
C VAL A 119 30.16 -7.03 -10.13
N GLY A 120 30.88 -5.91 -10.27
CA GLY A 120 30.43 -4.60 -9.79
C GLY A 120 29.14 -4.14 -10.48
N TYR A 121 29.03 -4.35 -11.80
CA TYR A 121 27.83 -4.06 -12.58
C TYR A 121 26.64 -4.93 -12.14
N ILE A 122 26.86 -6.24 -11.99
CA ILE A 122 25.82 -7.16 -11.51
C ILE A 122 25.38 -6.80 -10.08
N TYR A 123 26.31 -6.43 -9.20
CA TYR A 123 26.00 -5.95 -7.85
C TYR A 123 25.17 -4.67 -7.87
N TYR A 124 25.57 -3.68 -8.67
CA TYR A 124 24.81 -2.44 -8.87
C TYR A 124 23.40 -2.72 -9.43
N GLN A 125 23.30 -3.63 -10.39
CA GLN A 125 22.04 -4.02 -11.00
C GLN A 125 21.14 -4.71 -9.96
N LEU A 126 21.65 -5.73 -9.25
CA LEU A 126 20.93 -6.45 -8.19
C LEU A 126 20.42 -5.50 -7.09
N THR A 127 21.25 -4.56 -6.63
CA THR A 127 20.86 -3.62 -5.58
C THR A 127 19.81 -2.61 -6.04
N THR A 128 19.86 -2.14 -7.29
CA THR A 128 18.85 -1.23 -7.87
C THR A 128 17.51 -1.94 -8.10
N PHE A 129 17.52 -3.24 -8.44
CA PHE A 129 16.29 -4.04 -8.56
C PHE A 129 15.70 -4.44 -7.21
N ALA A 130 16.51 -4.61 -6.16
CA ALA A 130 16.04 -5.13 -4.87
C ALA A 130 15.42 -4.09 -3.92
N THR A 131 15.51 -2.78 -4.19
CA THR A 131 14.90 -1.77 -3.31
C THR A 131 13.38 -1.76 -3.44
N LEU A 132 12.68 -1.99 -2.32
CA LEU A 132 11.23 -1.86 -2.21
C LEU A 132 10.81 -0.38 -2.29
N PRO A 133 9.61 -0.08 -2.83
CA PRO A 133 9.09 1.28 -2.79
C PRO A 133 8.85 1.71 -1.35
N ARG A 134 9.18 2.97 -1.04
CA ARG A 134 8.94 3.55 0.29
C ARG A 134 7.44 3.52 0.59
N LEU A 135 7.05 3.08 1.78
CA LEU A 135 5.67 3.15 2.26
C LEU A 135 5.70 3.40 3.77
N GLU A 136 5.34 4.62 4.17
CA GLU A 136 5.24 5.02 5.57
C GLU A 136 3.81 5.45 5.87
N ILE A 137 3.16 4.77 6.81
CA ILE A 137 1.79 5.10 7.23
C ILE A 137 1.88 6.06 8.41
N THR A 138 1.39 7.28 8.22
CA THR A 138 1.36 8.31 9.26
C THR A 138 0.12 8.20 10.13
N ASP A 139 -1.01 7.76 9.54
CA ASP A 139 -2.26 7.55 10.27
C ASP A 139 -3.01 6.35 9.65
N PRO A 140 -3.37 5.32 10.42
CA PRO A 140 -2.99 5.10 11.82
C PRO A 140 -1.50 4.70 11.94
N ALA A 141 -0.78 5.37 12.85
CA ALA A 141 0.66 5.14 13.04
C ALA A 141 0.98 3.71 13.50
N SER A 142 0.11 3.11 14.32
CA SER A 142 0.18 1.74 14.82
C SER A 142 -1.22 1.12 14.91
N ASP A 143 -1.29 -0.13 15.33
CA ASP A 143 -2.55 -0.75 15.77
C ASP A 143 -3.18 0.10 16.88
N GLY A 144 -4.52 0.11 16.96
CA GLY A 144 -5.21 1.00 17.90
C GLY A 144 -6.73 0.94 17.87
N LEU A 145 -7.34 1.89 18.56
CA LEU A 145 -8.79 2.06 18.66
C LEU A 145 -9.23 3.22 17.76
N ALA A 146 -10.27 3.00 16.96
CA ALA A 146 -10.94 4.06 16.22
C ALA A 146 -12.12 4.63 17.02
N ALA A 147 -12.25 5.95 17.03
CA ALA A 147 -13.36 6.65 17.67
C ALA A 147 -14.64 6.66 16.80
N SER A 148 -14.51 6.45 15.50
CA SER A 148 -15.58 6.53 14.51
C SER A 148 -15.58 5.34 13.56
N ALA A 149 -16.72 5.12 12.91
CA ALA A 149 -16.87 4.12 11.85
C ALA A 149 -16.10 4.48 10.56
N GLU A 150 -15.55 5.69 10.48
CA GLU A 150 -14.70 6.12 9.38
C GLU A 150 -13.27 6.31 9.91
N LEU A 151 -12.30 5.76 9.18
CA LEU A 151 -10.88 5.89 9.46
C LEU A 151 -10.21 6.55 8.27
N THR A 152 -9.52 7.66 8.51
CA THR A 152 -8.64 8.25 7.50
C THR A 152 -7.30 7.54 7.52
N VAL A 153 -6.91 6.96 6.39
CA VAL A 153 -5.60 6.35 6.18
C VAL A 153 -4.72 7.36 5.45
N ARG A 154 -3.60 7.74 6.07
CA ARG A 154 -2.62 8.70 5.55
C ARG A 154 -1.23 8.11 5.55
N GLY A 155 -0.44 8.50 4.56
CA GLY A 155 0.95 8.10 4.50
C GLY A 155 1.75 8.83 3.44
N VAL A 156 3.02 8.45 3.36
CA VAL A 156 3.98 8.92 2.36
C VAL A 156 4.54 7.72 1.61
N THR A 157 4.62 7.85 0.29
CA THR A 157 5.17 6.84 -0.61
C THR A 157 5.85 7.52 -1.80
N VAL A 158 6.25 6.75 -2.82
CA VAL A 158 6.81 7.29 -4.06
C VAL A 158 5.71 8.01 -4.87
N PRO A 159 5.93 9.24 -5.40
CA PRO A 159 4.90 10.01 -6.11
C PRO A 159 4.25 9.28 -7.30
N GLU A 160 5.01 8.44 -7.99
CA GLU A 160 4.56 7.67 -9.15
C GLU A 160 3.91 6.31 -8.77
N GLY A 161 3.77 6.03 -7.47
CA GLY A 161 3.19 4.78 -6.97
C GLY A 161 1.66 4.77 -7.06
N ARG A 162 1.08 3.58 -7.11
CA ARG A 162 -0.36 3.35 -6.96
C ARG A 162 -0.62 2.69 -5.61
N VAL A 163 -1.41 3.33 -4.77
CA VAL A 163 -1.76 2.81 -3.45
C VAL A 163 -3.11 2.10 -3.51
N THR A 164 -3.19 0.95 -2.85
CA THR A 164 -4.42 0.20 -2.60
C THR A 164 -4.61 0.04 -1.09
N VAL A 165 -5.83 0.25 -0.60
CA VAL A 165 -6.20 0.05 0.80
C VAL A 165 -7.36 -0.96 0.88
N ASN A 166 -7.15 -2.06 1.60
CA ASN A 166 -8.13 -3.13 1.80
C ASN A 166 -8.50 -3.22 3.28
N VAL A 167 -9.78 -3.32 3.62
CA VAL A 167 -10.25 -3.44 5.02
C VAL A 167 -11.06 -4.72 5.24
N PHE A 168 -10.69 -5.51 6.26
CA PHE A 168 -11.37 -6.76 6.61
C PHE A 168 -11.94 -6.71 8.04
N PRO A 169 -13.17 -7.18 8.32
CA PRO A 169 -14.13 -7.75 7.38
C PRO A 169 -14.86 -6.66 6.59
N GLY A 170 -14.69 -6.62 5.27
CA GLY A 170 -15.34 -5.64 4.40
C GLY A 170 -15.09 -5.97 2.92
N PRO A 171 -16.03 -5.63 2.02
CA PRO A 171 -15.79 -5.73 0.57
C PRO A 171 -14.94 -4.55 0.04
N ASP A 172 -14.58 -3.61 0.92
CA ASP A 172 -14.08 -2.31 0.53
C ASP A 172 -12.58 -2.40 0.17
N VAL A 173 -12.34 -2.42 -1.15
CA VAL A 173 -11.04 -2.30 -1.79
C VAL A 173 -10.97 -0.90 -2.41
N PHE A 174 -10.16 -0.04 -1.82
CA PHE A 174 -9.89 1.29 -2.35
C PHE A 174 -8.60 1.25 -3.17
N GLY A 175 -8.72 1.02 -4.48
CA GLY A 175 -7.59 0.96 -5.41
C GLY A 175 -7.30 2.29 -6.11
N ASP A 176 -6.15 2.34 -6.80
CA ASP A 176 -5.68 3.45 -7.65
C ASP A 176 -5.57 4.82 -6.95
N ILE A 177 -5.30 4.83 -5.64
CA ILE A 177 -5.02 6.06 -4.90
C ILE A 177 -3.64 6.57 -5.36
N ARG A 178 -3.63 7.73 -6.02
CA ARG A 178 -2.39 8.35 -6.50
C ARG A 178 -1.85 9.33 -5.45
N PRO A 179 -0.61 9.15 -4.98
CA PRO A 179 0.04 10.13 -4.14
C PRO A 179 0.18 11.48 -4.85
N GLY A 180 0.24 12.56 -4.09
CA GLY A 180 0.61 13.88 -4.59
C GLY A 180 2.08 13.94 -5.02
N PHE A 181 2.49 15.05 -5.62
CA PHE A 181 3.89 15.28 -6.01
C PHE A 181 4.86 15.25 -4.81
N ASP A 182 4.37 15.49 -3.59
CA ASP A 182 5.12 15.37 -2.34
C ASP A 182 5.13 13.93 -1.77
N GLY A 183 4.56 12.97 -2.50
CA GLY A 183 4.46 11.56 -2.11
C GLY A 183 3.37 11.27 -1.10
N ARG A 184 2.57 12.25 -0.67
CA ARG A 184 1.51 12.05 0.33
C ARG A 184 0.25 11.48 -0.29
N PHE A 185 -0.40 10.57 0.43
CA PHE A 185 -1.73 10.07 0.08
C PHE A 185 -2.65 10.12 1.31
N SER A 186 -3.95 10.23 1.05
CA SER A 186 -5.00 10.18 2.06
C SER A 186 -6.24 9.52 1.45
N THR A 187 -6.84 8.58 2.17
CA THR A 187 -8.14 8.00 1.83
C THR A 187 -8.95 7.76 3.09
N THR A 188 -10.27 7.74 2.99
CA THR A 188 -11.15 7.41 4.12
C THR A 188 -11.78 6.06 3.87
N VAL A 189 -11.67 5.15 4.83
CA VAL A 189 -12.22 3.80 4.77
C VAL A 189 -13.26 3.60 5.87
N ALA A 190 -14.27 2.78 5.59
CA ALA A 190 -15.27 2.41 6.58
C ALA A 190 -14.79 1.24 7.44
N LEU A 191 -15.07 1.28 8.73
CA LEU A 191 -14.81 0.24 9.71
C LEU A 191 -16.11 -0.44 10.13
N LYS A 192 -16.06 -1.76 10.35
CA LYS A 192 -17.14 -2.51 10.99
C LYS A 192 -16.93 -2.54 12.51
N PRO A 193 -17.99 -2.65 13.33
CA PRO A 193 -17.84 -2.87 14.76
C PRO A 193 -16.98 -4.10 15.05
N GLY A 194 -16.00 -3.96 15.95
CA GLY A 194 -15.01 -4.98 16.29
C GLY A 194 -13.64 -4.75 15.63
N SER A 195 -12.91 -5.84 15.40
CA SER A 195 -11.55 -5.82 14.87
C SER A 195 -11.54 -5.66 13.36
N ASN A 196 -10.87 -4.63 12.85
CA ASN A 196 -10.67 -4.39 11.43
C ASN A 196 -9.19 -4.54 11.07
N HIS A 197 -8.86 -5.37 10.07
CA HIS A 197 -7.52 -5.45 9.49
C HIS A 197 -7.44 -4.58 8.25
N VAL A 198 -6.73 -3.46 8.35
CA VAL A 198 -6.46 -2.51 7.28
C VAL A 198 -5.12 -2.85 6.66
N VAL A 199 -5.11 -3.10 5.35
CA VAL A 199 -3.93 -3.46 4.57
C VAL A 199 -3.69 -2.36 3.54
N ILE A 200 -2.52 -1.75 3.60
CA ILE A 200 -2.06 -0.73 2.66
C ILE A 200 -0.95 -1.33 1.82
N GLU A 201 -1.09 -1.26 0.50
CA GLU A 201 -0.08 -1.73 -0.45
C GLU A 201 0.21 -0.62 -1.46
N VAL A 202 1.47 -0.42 -1.79
CA VAL A 202 1.87 0.43 -2.91
C VAL A 202 2.52 -0.41 -4.00
N LEU A 203 2.18 -0.11 -5.26
CA LEU A 203 2.80 -0.62 -6.47
C LEU A 203 3.55 0.52 -7.17
N ASP A 204 4.85 0.38 -7.41
CA ASP A 204 5.62 1.36 -8.18
C ASP A 204 5.52 1.12 -9.71
N THR A 205 6.08 2.04 -10.49
CA THR A 205 6.11 1.96 -11.96
C THR A 205 6.97 0.83 -12.51
N ALA A 206 7.88 0.28 -11.70
CA ALA A 206 8.70 -0.88 -12.04
C ALA A 206 8.00 -2.21 -11.68
N GLY A 207 6.79 -2.16 -11.13
CA GLY A 207 6.00 -3.33 -10.75
C GLY A 207 6.33 -3.90 -9.36
N LYS A 208 7.14 -3.19 -8.55
CA LYS A 208 7.49 -3.63 -7.20
C LYS A 208 6.41 -3.23 -6.22
N THR A 209 6.17 -4.07 -5.22
CA THR A 209 5.20 -3.79 -4.16
C THR A 209 5.83 -3.68 -2.78
N ASN A 210 5.22 -2.86 -1.93
CA ASN A 210 5.49 -2.83 -0.49
C ASN A 210 4.16 -2.74 0.25
N ARG A 211 4.05 -3.43 1.41
CA ARG A 211 2.79 -3.62 2.12
C ARG A 211 2.96 -3.39 3.62
N VAL A 212 2.00 -2.70 4.22
CA VAL A 212 1.88 -2.45 5.65
C VAL A 212 0.46 -2.79 6.11
N SER A 213 0.30 -3.36 7.29
CA SER A 213 -1.02 -3.65 7.88
C SER A 213 -1.20 -3.01 9.25
N ARG A 214 -2.46 -2.74 9.59
CA ARG A 214 -2.90 -2.16 10.86
C ARG A 214 -4.14 -2.88 11.36
N THR A 215 -4.16 -3.19 12.64
CA THR A 215 -5.33 -3.74 13.33
C THR A 215 -6.04 -2.61 14.08
N ILE A 216 -7.24 -2.27 13.64
CA ILE A 216 -8.04 -1.16 14.18
C ILE A 216 -9.32 -1.69 14.80
N GLN A 217 -9.42 -1.56 16.11
CA GLN A 217 -10.61 -1.92 16.87
C GLN A 217 -11.58 -0.74 16.86
N TYR A 218 -12.75 -0.92 16.27
CA TYR A 218 -13.82 0.08 16.32
C TYR A 218 -14.94 -0.41 17.23
N GLN A 219 -15.11 0.25 18.37
CA GLN A 219 -16.28 0.02 19.21
C GLN A 219 -17.37 0.97 18.76
N ALA A 220 -18.45 0.43 18.17
CA ALA A 220 -19.63 1.24 17.89
C ALA A 220 -20.07 1.94 19.18
N PRO A 221 -20.41 3.24 19.14
CA PRO A 221 -21.03 3.90 20.27
C PRO A 221 -22.18 3.02 20.75
N ALA A 222 -22.23 2.70 22.04
CA ALA A 222 -23.35 1.99 22.62
C ALA A 222 -24.60 2.79 22.26
N THR A 223 -25.37 2.32 21.29
CA THR A 223 -26.59 2.97 20.83
C THR A 223 -27.55 2.95 22.01
N GLY A 224 -27.64 4.09 22.69
CA GLY A 224 -28.59 4.37 23.76
C GLY A 224 -28.62 3.32 24.86
N ILE A 225 -28.02 3.63 26.01
CA ILE A 225 -28.63 3.18 27.27
C ILE A 225 -29.97 3.91 27.34
N THR A 226 -30.96 3.40 26.62
CA THR A 226 -32.31 3.91 26.64
C THR A 226 -32.83 3.53 28.01
N SER A 227 -32.83 4.47 28.95
CA SER A 227 -33.53 4.23 30.21
C SER A 227 -34.96 3.84 29.82
N PRO A 228 -35.43 2.63 30.20
CA PRO A 228 -36.78 2.23 29.87
C PRO A 228 -37.76 3.20 30.53
N PRO A 229 -38.91 3.48 29.89
CA PRO A 229 -39.95 4.27 30.53
C PRO A 229 -40.51 3.53 31.74
N ILE A 230 -41.15 4.27 32.66
CA ILE A 230 -41.89 3.68 33.77
C ILE A 230 -43.29 3.27 33.29
N LEU A 231 -43.67 2.03 33.59
CA LEU A 231 -45.00 1.47 33.38
C LEU A 231 -45.49 0.83 34.67
N ALA A 232 -46.74 1.10 35.02
CA ALA A 232 -47.45 0.42 36.10
C ALA A 232 -48.82 -0.01 35.60
N VAL A 233 -49.04 -1.32 35.43
CA VAL A 233 -50.36 -1.87 35.13
C VAL A 233 -51.18 -1.94 36.41
N GLU A 234 -52.26 -1.16 36.50
CA GLU A 234 -53.13 -1.10 37.68
C GLU A 234 -54.21 -2.18 37.62
N GLN A 235 -54.75 -2.46 36.43
CA GLN A 235 -55.70 -3.55 36.19
C GLN A 235 -55.37 -4.29 34.88
N PRO A 236 -55.65 -5.59 34.79
CA PRO A 236 -56.18 -6.44 35.87
C PRO A 236 -55.08 -6.83 36.88
N ALA A 237 -55.49 -7.18 38.10
CA ALA A 237 -54.57 -7.84 39.03
C ALA A 237 -54.11 -9.19 38.44
N ASN A 238 -52.84 -9.53 38.60
CA ASN A 238 -52.33 -10.81 38.10
C ASN A 238 -53.01 -11.97 38.84
N GLY A 239 -53.55 -12.93 38.09
CA GLY A 239 -54.37 -14.04 38.59
C GLY A 239 -55.84 -13.72 38.84
N ALA A 240 -56.33 -12.51 38.52
CA ALA A 240 -57.73 -12.15 38.73
C ALA A 240 -58.67 -13.01 37.89
N THR A 241 -59.87 -13.29 38.45
CA THR A 241 -60.95 -13.96 37.72
C THR A 241 -62.05 -12.95 37.42
N PHE A 242 -62.47 -12.89 36.16
CA PHE A 242 -63.55 -12.04 35.69
C PHE A 242 -64.75 -12.89 35.30
N THR A 243 -65.93 -12.54 35.81
CA THR A 243 -67.16 -13.27 35.56
C THR A 243 -68.21 -12.40 34.91
N ASN A 244 -68.75 -12.84 33.79
CA ASN A 244 -69.83 -12.16 33.04
C ASN A 244 -69.53 -10.69 32.67
N THR A 245 -68.26 -10.30 32.61
CA THR A 245 -67.84 -8.91 32.38
C THR A 245 -66.62 -8.84 31.48
N PHE A 246 -66.38 -7.67 30.89
CA PHE A 246 -65.14 -7.39 30.18
C PHE A 246 -63.96 -7.31 31.13
N VAL A 247 -62.76 -7.55 30.62
CA VAL A 247 -61.53 -7.32 31.37
C VAL A 247 -61.01 -5.91 31.11
N PRO A 248 -60.99 -5.01 32.11
CA PRO A 248 -60.31 -3.73 31.99
C PRO A 248 -58.80 -3.93 32.06
N VAL A 249 -58.09 -3.38 31.07
CA VAL A 249 -56.63 -3.24 31.11
C VAL A 249 -56.34 -1.76 31.24
N SER A 250 -55.81 -1.36 32.39
CA SER A 250 -55.52 0.04 32.69
C SER A 250 -54.23 0.18 33.49
N GLY A 251 -53.62 1.36 33.40
CA GLY A 251 -52.39 1.65 34.09
C GLY A 251 -51.91 3.07 33.86
N ARG A 252 -50.70 3.32 34.35
CA ARG A 252 -50.01 4.60 34.22
C ARG A 252 -48.65 4.42 33.57
N VAL A 253 -48.26 5.45 32.83
CA VAL A 253 -46.93 5.59 32.26
C VAL A 253 -46.34 6.95 32.60
N ASP A 254 -45.02 7.08 32.56
CA ASP A 254 -44.36 8.38 32.65
C ASP A 254 -44.50 9.19 31.35
N ARG A 255 -44.05 10.45 31.40
CA ARG A 255 -44.11 11.39 30.26
C ARG A 255 -43.17 11.03 29.11
N SER A 256 -42.25 10.08 29.30
CA SER A 256 -41.30 9.68 28.24
C SER A 256 -41.94 8.73 27.23
N VAL A 257 -43.06 8.09 27.59
CA VAL A 257 -43.74 7.13 26.73
C VAL A 257 -44.35 7.81 25.51
N THR A 258 -44.01 7.27 24.34
CA THR A 258 -44.56 7.66 23.04
C THR A 258 -45.64 6.71 22.54
N SER A 259 -45.66 5.46 23.02
CA SER A 259 -46.70 4.49 22.67
C SER A 259 -46.88 3.43 23.75
N VAL A 260 -48.13 3.01 23.93
CA VAL A 260 -48.51 1.85 24.74
C VAL A 260 -49.25 0.86 23.84
N GLN A 261 -48.93 -0.42 23.98
CA GLN A 261 -49.60 -1.51 23.30
C GLN A 261 -50.02 -2.58 24.29
N VAL A 262 -51.17 -3.19 24.06
CA VAL A 262 -51.65 -4.35 24.80
C VAL A 262 -51.90 -5.47 23.80
N ASN A 263 -51.21 -6.60 23.94
CA ASN A 263 -51.23 -7.71 22.97
C ASN A 263 -51.02 -7.22 21.51
N ASN A 264 -50.02 -6.36 21.31
CA ASN A 264 -49.67 -5.70 20.04
C ASN A 264 -50.72 -4.73 19.48
N THR A 265 -51.82 -4.49 20.19
CA THR A 265 -52.84 -3.50 19.80
C THR A 265 -52.52 -2.16 20.47
N PRO A 266 -52.40 -1.04 19.72
CA PRO A 266 -52.16 0.28 20.32
C PRO A 266 -53.29 0.71 21.25
N VAL A 267 -52.93 1.27 22.40
CA VAL A 267 -53.87 1.88 23.35
C VAL A 267 -53.51 3.35 23.52
N SER A 268 -54.51 4.22 23.41
CA SER A 268 -54.34 5.65 23.60
C SER A 268 -53.99 5.96 25.06
N VAL A 269 -52.98 6.81 25.23
CA VAL A 269 -52.55 7.33 26.53
C VAL A 269 -53.09 8.76 26.67
N SER A 270 -53.78 9.02 27.76
CA SER A 270 -54.25 10.35 28.14
C SER A 270 -53.10 11.28 28.51
N VAL A 271 -53.34 12.59 28.48
CA VAL A 271 -52.33 13.63 28.78
C VAL A 271 -51.76 13.50 30.21
N ASP A 272 -52.52 12.92 31.13
CA ASP A 272 -52.10 12.65 32.51
C ASP A 272 -51.27 11.35 32.67
N GLY A 273 -50.99 10.65 31.58
CA GLY A 273 -50.23 9.40 31.56
C GLY A 273 -51.06 8.15 31.86
N THR A 274 -52.39 8.26 31.94
CA THR A 274 -53.26 7.10 32.14
C THR A 274 -53.64 6.44 30.81
N PHE A 275 -53.81 5.12 30.81
CA PHE A 275 -54.41 4.41 29.69
C PHE A 275 -55.46 3.43 30.19
N THR A 276 -56.49 3.21 29.38
CA THR A 276 -57.55 2.23 29.68
C THR A 276 -58.07 1.61 28.39
N ALA A 277 -58.28 0.30 28.41
CA ALA A 277 -58.89 -0.46 27.34
C ALA A 277 -59.79 -1.55 27.93
N ARG A 278 -60.84 -1.94 27.20
CA ARG A 278 -61.79 -2.98 27.59
C ARG A 278 -61.72 -4.14 26.61
N TYR A 279 -61.52 -5.35 27.13
CA TYR A 279 -61.41 -6.55 26.31
C TYR A 279 -62.55 -7.52 26.63
N TYR A 280 -63.28 -7.90 25.60
CA TYR A 280 -64.31 -8.95 25.66
C TYR A 280 -63.66 -10.24 25.17
N LEU A 281 -63.40 -11.17 26.09
CA LEU A 281 -62.60 -12.37 25.83
C LEU A 281 -63.41 -13.64 26.06
N THR A 282 -63.10 -14.69 25.32
CA THR A 282 -63.69 -16.01 25.51
C THR A 282 -63.30 -16.61 26.86
N ALA A 283 -64.10 -17.56 27.35
CA ALA A 283 -63.83 -18.25 28.61
C ALA A 283 -62.47 -18.97 28.59
N GLY A 284 -61.82 -19.01 29.75
CA GLY A 284 -60.54 -19.68 29.96
C GLY A 284 -59.43 -18.74 30.43
N PRO A 285 -58.21 -19.25 30.54
CA PRO A 285 -57.02 -18.47 30.87
C PRO A 285 -56.72 -17.45 29.76
N GLN A 286 -56.42 -16.22 30.14
CA GLN A 286 -56.09 -15.13 29.24
C GLN A 286 -54.84 -14.39 29.74
N SER A 287 -54.07 -13.81 28.82
CA SER A 287 -52.87 -13.04 29.14
C SER A 287 -52.86 -11.71 28.42
N PHE A 288 -52.48 -10.65 29.14
CA PHE A 288 -52.28 -9.31 28.61
C PHE A 288 -50.82 -8.92 28.72
N ARG A 289 -50.15 -8.82 27.58
CA ARG A 289 -48.81 -8.28 27.45
C ARG A 289 -48.90 -6.78 27.18
N VAL A 290 -48.55 -5.95 28.16
CA VAL A 290 -48.54 -4.49 28.06
C VAL A 290 -47.13 -4.02 27.81
N VAL A 291 -46.90 -3.30 26.72
CA VAL A 291 -45.59 -2.77 26.33
C VAL A 291 -45.68 -1.26 26.20
N ALA A 292 -44.79 -0.54 26.87
CA ALA A 292 -44.62 0.89 26.70
C ALA A 292 -43.25 1.20 26.08
N ARG A 293 -43.22 2.12 25.12
CA ARG A 293 -42.01 2.52 24.38
C ARG A 293 -41.83 4.03 24.38
N ASN A 294 -40.60 4.50 24.57
CA ASN A 294 -40.24 5.91 24.47
C ASN A 294 -39.61 6.26 23.10
N SER A 295 -39.43 7.56 22.84
CA SER A 295 -38.87 8.08 21.59
C SER A 295 -37.44 7.63 21.30
N THR A 296 -36.68 7.30 22.36
CA THR A 296 -35.28 6.84 22.24
C THR A 296 -35.17 5.35 21.89
N GLY A 297 -36.29 4.63 21.91
CA GLY A 297 -36.34 3.19 21.63
C GLY A 297 -36.35 2.30 22.87
N GLY A 298 -36.26 2.87 24.07
CA GLY A 298 -36.38 2.15 25.33
C GLY A 298 -37.78 1.57 25.52
N THR A 299 -37.84 0.32 25.97
CA THR A 299 -39.08 -0.44 26.14
C THR A 299 -39.17 -1.04 27.53
N VAL A 300 -40.37 -1.02 28.10
CA VAL A 300 -40.73 -1.77 29.31
C VAL A 300 -41.94 -2.64 29.00
N GLU A 301 -42.00 -3.81 29.63
CA GLU A 301 -43.07 -4.78 29.43
C GLU A 301 -43.57 -5.31 30.78
N GLU A 302 -44.89 -5.46 30.88
CA GLU A 302 -45.54 -6.12 32.00
C GLU A 302 -46.62 -7.07 31.50
N THR A 303 -46.70 -8.27 32.08
CA THR A 303 -47.70 -9.28 31.71
C THR A 303 -48.68 -9.53 32.86
N ARG A 304 -49.98 -9.52 32.56
CA ARG A 304 -51.06 -9.88 33.48
C ARG A 304 -51.82 -11.11 32.98
N ASN A 305 -51.83 -12.16 33.79
CA ASN A 305 -52.62 -13.36 33.53
C ASN A 305 -53.94 -13.26 34.27
N VAL A 306 -55.04 -13.66 33.65
CA VAL A 306 -56.39 -13.67 34.25
C VAL A 306 -57.14 -14.92 33.81
N VAL A 307 -58.27 -15.20 34.46
CA VAL A 307 -59.22 -16.22 34.02
C VAL A 307 -60.55 -15.56 33.73
N VAL A 308 -61.14 -15.85 32.58
CA VAL A 308 -62.49 -15.38 32.23
C VAL A 308 -63.45 -16.56 32.34
N ALA A 309 -64.55 -16.36 33.04
CA ALA A 309 -65.62 -17.34 33.17
C ALA A 309 -66.97 -16.69 32.87
N TYR A 310 -67.85 -17.39 32.17
CA TYR A 310 -69.22 -16.95 31.96
C TYR A 310 -70.15 -17.93 32.68
N THR A 311 -71.00 -17.40 33.57
CA THR A 311 -72.09 -18.14 34.22
C THR A 311 -73.46 -17.68 33.73
N ALA A 312 -73.48 -16.71 32.80
CA ALA A 312 -74.65 -16.16 32.13
C ALA A 312 -74.33 -15.93 30.64
N ALA A 313 -75.35 -15.77 29.81
CA ALA A 313 -75.18 -15.24 28.47
C ALA A 313 -74.88 -13.74 28.56
N VAL A 314 -73.70 -13.31 28.13
CA VAL A 314 -73.33 -11.90 28.03
C VAL A 314 -73.26 -11.52 26.55
N VAL A 315 -74.14 -10.61 26.14
CA VAL A 315 -74.31 -10.20 24.75
C VAL A 315 -74.03 -8.71 24.65
N ASN A 316 -72.89 -8.37 24.04
CA ASN A 316 -72.52 -6.99 23.75
C ASN A 316 -72.91 -6.68 22.32
N VAL A 317 -73.75 -5.67 22.13
CA VAL A 317 -74.28 -5.26 20.84
C VAL A 317 -73.58 -3.97 20.42
N PHE A 318 -73.11 -3.95 19.18
CA PHE A 318 -72.44 -2.80 18.55
C PHE A 318 -73.16 -2.47 17.25
N VAL A 319 -73.51 -1.19 17.07
CA VAL A 319 -74.09 -0.73 15.80
C VAL A 319 -73.03 -0.02 14.97
N ASN A 320 -72.79 -0.50 13.76
CA ASN A 320 -71.78 0.04 12.84
C ASN A 320 -72.28 0.00 11.39
N GLY A 321 -71.81 0.91 10.54
CA GLY A 321 -72.16 0.98 9.11
C GLY A 321 -73.51 1.65 8.80
N GLY A 322 -74.36 1.89 9.80
CA GLY A 322 -75.62 2.63 9.68
C GLY A 322 -76.57 2.34 10.84
N ASP A 323 -77.77 2.89 10.78
CA ASP A 323 -78.79 2.69 11.82
C ASP A 323 -79.31 1.24 11.84
N ALA A 324 -79.67 0.77 13.04
CA ALA A 324 -80.34 -0.50 13.26
C ALA A 324 -81.42 -0.38 14.33
N TRP A 325 -82.60 -0.95 14.10
CA TRP A 325 -83.62 -1.06 15.15
C TRP A 325 -83.33 -2.29 16.00
N ILE A 326 -83.35 -2.18 17.33
CA ILE A 326 -82.97 -3.27 18.24
C ILE A 326 -83.93 -3.36 19.41
N LEU A 327 -84.53 -4.54 19.60
CA LEU A 327 -85.27 -4.96 20.79
C LEU A 327 -84.50 -6.10 21.46
N ALA A 328 -84.28 -5.98 22.77
CA ALA A 328 -83.68 -7.04 23.56
C ALA A 328 -84.66 -7.57 24.60
N THR A 329 -84.73 -8.89 24.73
CA THR A 329 -85.51 -9.58 25.76
C THR A 329 -84.52 -10.40 26.59
N VAL A 330 -84.56 -10.25 27.91
CA VAL A 330 -83.69 -10.97 28.85
C VAL A 330 -84.57 -11.79 29.79
N ASP A 331 -84.30 -13.09 29.87
CA ASP A 331 -85.04 -14.04 30.71
C ASP A 331 -86.58 -13.94 30.53
N GLY A 332 -87.01 -13.72 29.29
CA GLY A 332 -88.42 -13.60 28.91
C GLY A 332 -89.06 -12.22 29.12
N THR A 333 -88.29 -11.21 29.58
CA THR A 333 -88.79 -9.84 29.78
C THR A 333 -88.08 -8.85 28.87
N ASP A 334 -88.84 -7.97 28.19
CA ASP A 334 -88.27 -6.93 27.33
C ASP A 334 -87.49 -5.90 28.17
N VAL A 335 -86.29 -5.57 27.71
CA VAL A 335 -85.39 -4.63 28.40
C VAL A 335 -85.84 -3.21 28.12
N GLN A 336 -86.14 -2.44 29.17
CA GLN A 336 -86.50 -1.03 29.05
C GLN A 336 -85.41 -0.22 28.33
N GLY A 337 -85.82 0.70 27.45
CA GLY A 337 -84.91 1.51 26.64
C GLY A 337 -84.43 0.82 25.35
N THR A 338 -84.85 -0.42 25.10
CA THR A 338 -84.73 -1.09 23.80
C THR A 338 -86.04 -0.96 23.01
N GLY A 339 -86.13 -1.60 21.84
CA GLY A 339 -87.25 -1.44 20.91
C GLY A 339 -87.20 -0.13 20.13
N ARG A 340 -85.99 0.40 19.92
CA ARG A 340 -85.75 1.68 19.25
C ARG A 340 -84.66 1.57 18.19
N VAL A 341 -84.47 2.63 17.42
CA VAL A 341 -83.32 2.77 16.53
C VAL A 341 -82.08 3.13 17.35
N TYR A 342 -80.99 2.44 17.06
CA TYR A 342 -79.64 2.67 17.55
C TYR A 342 -78.80 3.22 16.40
N HIS A 343 -78.00 4.23 16.68
CA HIS A 343 -77.14 4.89 15.69
C HIS A 343 -75.72 4.30 15.67
N PRO A 344 -74.95 4.50 14.58
CA PRO A 344 -73.55 4.08 14.50
C PRO A 344 -72.73 4.56 15.71
N GLY A 345 -72.01 3.63 16.34
CA GLY A 345 -71.21 3.86 17.54
C GLY A 345 -71.98 3.66 18.85
N GLU A 346 -73.31 3.53 18.82
CA GLU A 346 -74.05 3.12 20.02
C GLU A 346 -73.75 1.64 20.36
N THR A 347 -73.71 1.37 21.67
CA THR A 347 -73.47 0.02 22.20
C THR A 347 -74.45 -0.28 23.32
N ALA A 348 -74.77 -1.55 23.51
CA ALA A 348 -75.59 -2.03 24.61
C ALA A 348 -75.07 -3.39 25.10
N VAL A 349 -75.25 -3.67 26.38
CA VAL A 349 -74.84 -4.95 26.97
C VAL A 349 -76.03 -5.57 27.69
N PHE A 350 -76.27 -6.84 27.40
CA PHE A 350 -77.36 -7.60 27.98
C PHE A 350 -76.81 -8.86 28.66
N THR A 351 -77.35 -9.21 29.83
CA THR A 351 -76.87 -10.36 30.61
C THR A 351 -78.03 -11.09 31.27
N GLY A 352 -78.11 -12.40 31.09
CA GLY A 352 -79.16 -13.26 31.66
C GLY A 352 -78.92 -14.74 31.40
N LYS A 353 -79.85 -15.62 31.79
CA LYS A 353 -79.82 -17.05 31.43
C LYS A 353 -80.17 -17.24 29.95
N GLU A 354 -81.12 -16.46 29.45
CA GLU A 354 -81.46 -16.31 28.03
C GLU A 354 -81.45 -14.83 27.66
N VAL A 355 -80.75 -14.50 26.58
CA VAL A 355 -80.78 -13.17 25.96
C VAL A 355 -81.21 -13.31 24.51
N ARG A 356 -82.29 -12.64 24.13
CA ARG A 356 -82.82 -12.61 22.76
C ARG A 356 -82.65 -11.21 22.18
N ILE A 357 -82.01 -11.12 21.03
CA ILE A 357 -81.81 -9.86 20.30
C ILE A 357 -82.58 -9.95 18.99
N LYS A 358 -83.56 -9.06 18.82
CA LYS A 358 -84.26 -8.85 17.57
C LYS A 358 -83.78 -7.55 16.95
N SER A 359 -83.22 -7.64 15.74
CA SER A 359 -82.66 -6.50 15.03
C SER A 359 -83.27 -6.33 13.65
N GLY A 360 -83.71 -5.11 13.32
CA GLY A 360 -84.05 -4.68 11.98
C GLY A 360 -82.89 -3.94 11.34
N ASN A 361 -82.60 -4.25 10.07
CA ASN A 361 -81.35 -3.91 9.38
C ASN A 361 -80.12 -4.60 10.01
N ALA A 362 -80.23 -5.92 10.18
CA ALA A 362 -79.31 -6.75 10.95
C ALA A 362 -77.84 -6.79 10.43
N ALA A 363 -77.57 -6.31 9.21
CA ALA A 363 -76.18 -6.11 8.73
C ALA A 363 -75.39 -5.12 9.58
N ASN A 364 -76.07 -4.13 10.15
CA ASN A 364 -75.44 -3.07 10.95
C ASN A 364 -75.29 -3.45 12.42
N THR A 365 -75.86 -4.58 12.84
CA THR A 365 -75.83 -5.05 14.22
C THR A 365 -74.81 -6.15 14.39
N GLN A 366 -73.73 -5.85 15.10
CA GLN A 366 -72.69 -6.79 15.45
C GLN A 366 -72.80 -7.20 16.91
N VAL A 367 -72.46 -8.45 17.22
CA VAL A 367 -72.61 -8.97 18.57
C VAL A 367 -71.33 -9.64 19.03
N ILE A 368 -70.92 -9.40 20.27
CA ILE A 368 -69.94 -10.23 20.96
C ILE A 368 -70.68 -10.99 22.06
N TYR A 369 -70.73 -12.32 21.91
CA TYR A 369 -71.37 -13.23 22.86
C TYR A 369 -70.30 -14.00 23.62
N ASN A 370 -70.29 -13.85 24.95
CA ASN A 370 -69.29 -14.46 25.84
C ASN A 370 -67.85 -14.28 25.32
N GLY A 371 -67.56 -13.08 24.82
CA GLY A 371 -66.25 -12.69 24.27
C GLY A 371 -65.93 -13.21 22.87
N GLN A 372 -66.81 -14.00 22.25
CA GLN A 372 -66.69 -14.40 20.86
C GLN A 372 -67.43 -13.41 19.96
N LEU A 373 -66.73 -12.83 18.99
CA LEU A 373 -67.34 -11.98 17.97
C LEU A 373 -68.22 -12.83 17.04
N ILE A 374 -69.49 -12.44 16.96
CA ILE A 374 -70.50 -12.95 16.04
C ILE A 374 -70.81 -11.81 15.07
N ALA A 375 -70.13 -11.83 13.92
CA ALA A 375 -70.04 -10.78 12.88
C ALA A 375 -71.27 -9.87 12.75
N SER A 376 -72.10 -9.99 11.70
CA SER A 376 -73.40 -9.31 11.64
C SER A 376 -74.51 -10.30 11.96
N LEU A 377 -75.60 -9.83 12.58
CA LEU A 377 -76.74 -10.70 12.89
C LEU A 377 -77.46 -11.19 11.63
N GLY A 378 -77.39 -10.42 10.54
CA GLY A 378 -78.03 -10.74 9.25
C GLY A 378 -77.56 -9.83 8.11
N ARG A 379 -78.40 -9.69 7.08
CA ARG A 379 -78.17 -8.86 5.88
C ARG A 379 -78.78 -7.46 6.00
N GLN A 380 -78.44 -6.60 5.04
CA GLN A 380 -78.96 -5.23 4.99
C GLN A 380 -80.48 -5.24 4.79
N GLY A 381 -81.19 -4.48 5.62
CA GLY A 381 -82.66 -4.42 5.65
C GLY A 381 -83.36 -5.65 6.25
N GLU A 382 -82.64 -6.72 6.58
CA GLU A 382 -83.21 -7.93 7.16
C GLU A 382 -83.61 -7.71 8.63
N VAL A 383 -84.73 -8.32 9.05
CA VAL A 383 -85.12 -8.42 10.46
C VAL A 383 -84.76 -9.82 10.95
N VAL A 384 -83.81 -9.92 11.87
CA VAL A 384 -83.33 -11.20 12.42
C VAL A 384 -83.52 -11.21 13.92
N GLU A 385 -83.89 -12.37 14.45
CA GLU A 385 -83.90 -12.66 15.88
C GLU A 385 -82.88 -13.75 16.20
N ARG A 386 -82.03 -13.52 17.20
CA ARG A 386 -81.07 -14.49 17.73
C ARG A 386 -81.25 -14.67 19.22
N VAL A 387 -81.05 -15.90 19.69
CA VAL A 387 -81.14 -16.29 21.09
C VAL A 387 -79.77 -16.76 21.55
N PHE A 388 -79.33 -16.26 22.70
CA PHE A 388 -78.06 -16.56 23.35
C PHE A 388 -78.34 -17.12 24.74
N LEU A 389 -77.80 -18.28 25.06
CA LEU A 389 -78.04 -18.99 26.31
C LEU A 389 -76.80 -18.99 27.20
N ALA A 390 -76.96 -19.09 28.51
CA ALA A 390 -75.83 -19.34 29.39
C ALA A 390 -75.18 -20.69 29.04
N GLN A 391 -73.85 -20.77 29.09
CA GLN A 391 -73.08 -21.98 28.78
C GLN A 391 -72.75 -22.79 30.03
#